data_AF-A0A3B9PY27-F1
#
_entry.id   AF-A0A3B9PY27-F1
#
_cell.length_a   1.000
_cell.length_b   1.000
_cell.length_c   1.000
_cell.angle_alpha   90.00
_cell.angle_beta   90.00
_cell.angle_gamma   90.00
#
_symmetry.space_group_name_H-M   'P 1'
#
loop_
_entity.id
_entity.type
_entity.pdbx_description
1 polymer ?
#
loop_
_entity_poly.entity_id
_entity_poly.type
_entity_poly.pdbx_seq_one_letter_code
_entity_poly.pdbx_strand_id
1 'polypeptide(L)' 'MCPYHSGFFAIVLCENPEAVAFEAMKEGVFTVPMGNGIRVSIASISEEKCREVPEKLALAAGRITR' A
#
# COMPACT_ATOMS: atom_id res chain seq x y z
N MET A 1 -14.37 8.16 4.18
CA MET A 1 -14.34 7.41 5.46
C MET A 1 -13.52 6.15 5.24
N CYS A 2 -12.50 5.88 6.07
CA CYS A 2 -11.66 4.68 5.96
C CYS A 2 -12.33 3.54 6.75
N PRO A 3 -12.64 2.37 6.15
CA PRO A 3 -13.34 1.27 6.85
C PRO A 3 -12.46 0.51 7.86
N TYR A 4 -11.24 0.99 8.12
CA TYR A 4 -10.32 0.41 9.09
C TYR A 4 -10.80 0.63 10.53
N HIS A 5 -10.89 -0.45 11.30
CA HIS A 5 -11.32 -0.40 12.71
C HIS A 5 -10.15 -0.65 13.68
N SER A 6 -9.42 -1.75 13.49
CA SER A 6 -8.28 -2.11 14.34
C SER A 6 -7.44 -3.21 13.69
N GLY A 7 -6.30 -3.54 14.30
CA GLY A 7 -5.39 -4.61 13.86
C GLY A 7 -4.00 -4.09 13.49
N PHE A 8 -3.21 -4.96 12.85
CA PHE A 8 -1.84 -4.63 12.43
C PHE A 8 -1.73 -4.29 10.95
N PHE A 9 -2.80 -4.52 10.20
CA PHE A 9 -2.79 -4.42 8.75
C PHE A 9 -3.93 -3.57 8.23
N ALA A 10 -3.63 -2.77 7.22
CA ALA A 10 -4.62 -2.13 6.36
C ALA A 10 -4.52 -2.73 4.95
N ILE A 11 -5.64 -2.83 4.25
CA ILE A 11 -5.68 -3.29 2.86
C ILE A 11 -6.07 -2.11 1.97
N VAL A 12 -5.19 -1.79 1.03
CA VAL A 12 -5.45 -0.80 -0.02
C VAL A 12 -5.95 -1.56 -1.25
N LEU A 13 -7.20 -1.33 -1.64
CA LEU A 13 -7.77 -1.93 -2.83
C LEU A 13 -7.14 -1.30 -4.07
N CYS A 14 -6.67 -2.13 -4.99
CA CYS A 14 -6.12 -1.68 -6.27
C CYS A 14 -6.19 -2.81 -7.30
N GLU A 15 -6.23 -2.41 -8.56
CA GLU A 15 -6.05 -3.35 -9.67
C GLU A 15 -4.59 -3.77 -9.76
N ASN A 16 -4.33 -5.03 -10.13
CA ASN A 16 -2.98 -5.59 -10.29
C ASN A 16 -2.05 -5.35 -9.08
N PRO A 17 -2.43 -5.81 -7.86
CA PRO A 17 -1.68 -5.53 -6.64
C PRO A 17 -0.22 -5.99 -6.68
N GLU A 18 0.10 -7.06 -7.42
CA GLU A 18 1.49 -7.49 -7.63
C GLU A 18 2.33 -6.43 -8.36
N ALA A 19 1.82 -5.87 -9.46
CA ALA A 19 2.52 -4.86 -10.24
C ALA A 19 2.66 -3.55 -9.45
N VAL A 20 1.61 -3.14 -8.73
CA VAL A 20 1.64 -1.94 -7.89
C VAL A 20 2.61 -2.11 -6.72
N ALA A 21 2.63 -3.27 -6.05
CA ALA A 21 3.59 -3.56 -4.99
C ALA A 21 5.03 -3.54 -5.52
N PHE A 22 5.26 -4.12 -6.71
CA PHE A 22 6.57 -4.08 -7.37
C PHE A 22 7.02 -2.65 -7.67
N GLU A 23 6.11 -1.81 -8.14
CA GLU A 23 6.43 -0.42 -8.46
C GLU A 23 6.65 0.43 -7.20
N ALA A 24 5.89 0.17 -6.14
CA ALA A 24 6.07 0.83 -4.85
C ALA A 24 7.43 0.53 -4.20
N MET A 25 8.04 -0.63 -4.48
CA MET A 25 9.38 -0.95 -3.99
C MET A 25 10.44 0.04 -4.49
N LYS A 26 10.27 0.65 -5.68
CA LYS A 26 11.17 1.69 -6.20
C LYS A 26 11.13 2.97 -5.37
N GLU A 27 10.05 3.19 -4.63
CA GLU A 27 9.86 4.31 -3.71
C GLU A 27 10.21 3.94 -2.26
N GLY A 28 10.79 2.75 -2.03
CA GLY A 28 11.16 2.26 -0.70
C GLY A 28 10.00 1.69 0.12
N VAL A 29 8.85 1.41 -0.50
CA VAL A 29 7.67 0.86 0.17
C VAL A 29 7.51 -0.62 -0.15
N PHE A 30 7.70 -1.46 0.87
CA PHE A 30 7.61 -2.92 0.76
C PHE A 30 6.30 -3.41 1.40
N THR A 31 5.46 -4.03 0.60
CA THR A 31 4.11 -4.46 1.00
C THR A 31 3.81 -5.86 0.49
N VAL A 32 2.71 -6.46 0.96
CA VAL A 32 2.32 -7.81 0.54
C VAL A 32 1.09 -7.73 -0.36
N PRO A 33 1.19 -8.02 -1.67
CA PRO A 33 0.01 -8.16 -2.52
C PRO A 33 -0.84 -9.34 -2.02
N MET A 34 -2.16 -9.15 -1.90
CA MET A 34 -3.08 -10.16 -1.38
C MET A 34 -4.49 -9.97 -1.96
N GLY A 35 -4.97 -10.96 -2.71
CA GLY A 35 -6.30 -10.92 -3.33
C GLY A 35 -6.44 -9.71 -4.26
N ASN A 36 -7.42 -8.86 -3.99
CA ASN A 36 -7.74 -7.67 -4.80
C ASN A 36 -7.10 -6.38 -4.25
N GLY A 37 -5.97 -6.48 -3.54
CA GLY A 37 -5.34 -5.31 -2.96
C GLY A 37 -3.96 -5.58 -2.37
N ILE A 38 -3.45 -4.57 -1.69
CA ILE A 38 -2.13 -4.55 -1.06
C ILE A 38 -2.31 -4.48 0.44
N ARG A 39 -1.75 -5.46 1.15
CA ARG A 39 -1.70 -5.48 2.60
C ARG A 39 -0.48 -4.69 3.08
N VAL A 40 -0.75 -3.65 3.84
CA VAL A 40 0.25 -2.79 4.51
C VAL A 40 0.31 -3.13 5.98
N SER A 41 1.50 -3.43 6.49
CA SER A 41 1.73 -3.62 7.93
C SER A 41 1.97 -2.27 8.61
N ILE A 42 0.90 -1.69 9.16
CA ILE A 42 0.96 -0.40 9.85
C ILE A 42 1.58 -0.53 11.26
N ALA A 43 1.56 -1.74 11.85
CA ALA A 43 2.16 -2.00 13.16
C ALA A 43 3.70 -2.05 13.14
N SER A 44 4.32 -2.16 11.97
CA SER A 44 5.77 -2.33 11.83
C SER A 44 6.49 -1.07 11.34
N ILE A 45 5.80 0.06 11.24
CA ILE A 45 6.35 1.31 10.72
C ILE A 45 6.06 2.46 11.70
N SER A 46 6.89 3.51 11.66
CA SER A 46 6.65 4.72 12.44
C SER A 46 5.42 5.47 11.93
N GLU A 47 4.84 6.33 12.76
CA GLU A 47 3.70 7.16 12.37
C GLU A 47 4.01 8.08 11.18
N GLU A 48 5.25 8.58 11.12
CA GLU A 48 5.77 9.36 9.98
C GLU A 48 5.74 8.54 8.69
N LYS A 49 6.30 7.32 8.69
CA LYS A 49 6.28 6.45 7.51
C LYS A 49 4.87 6.01 7.15
N CYS A 50 4.01 5.78 8.14
CA CYS A 50 2.61 5.47 7.89
C CYS A 50 1.88 6.58 7.13
N ARG A 51 2.25 7.85 7.32
CA ARG A 51 1.68 8.99 6.58
C ARG A 51 2.17 9.08 5.14
N GLU A 52 3.39 8.61 4.85
CA GLU A 52 3.98 8.62 3.49
C GLU A 52 3.42 7.50 2.60
N VAL A 53 3.10 6.34 3.17
CA VAL A 53 2.70 5.14 2.42
C VAL A 53 1.53 5.37 1.42
N PRO A 54 0.42 6.05 1.79
CA PRO A 54 -0.69 6.26 0.86
C PRO A 54 -0.30 7.00 -0.41
N GLU A 55 0.53 8.05 -0.31
CA GLU A 55 0.99 8.84 -1.45
C GLU A 55 1.86 7.98 -2.39
N LYS A 56 2.80 7.22 -1.82
CA LYS A 56 3.68 6.33 -2.59
C LYS A 56 2.91 5.23 -3.31
N LEU A 57 1.93 4.61 -2.65
CA LEU A 57 1.07 3.59 -3.27
C LEU A 57 0.19 4.18 -4.37
N ALA A 58 -0.36 5.38 -4.19
CA ALA A 58 -1.15 6.04 -5.23
C ALA A 58 -0.30 6.38 -6.47
N LEU A 59 0.91 6.87 -6.25
CA LEU A 59 1.87 7.18 -7.31
C LEU A 59 2.32 5.91 -8.07
N ALA A 60 2.57 4.81 -7.37
CA ALA A 60 2.84 3.51 -7.99
C ALA A 60 1.64 3.01 -8.80
N ALA A 61 0.43 3.04 -8.24
CA ALA A 61 -0.79 2.60 -8.90
C ALA A 61 -1.04 3.39 -10.21
N GLY A 62 -0.87 4.72 -10.17
CA GLY A 62 -1.05 5.58 -11.34
C GLY A 62 0.00 5.39 -12.45
N ARG A 63 1.10 4.68 -12.21
CA ARG A 63 2.05 4.25 -13.26
C ARG A 63 1.60 2.97 -13.95
N ILE A 64 0.78 2.15 -13.29
CA ILE A 64 0.31 0.85 -13.81
C ILE A 64 -1.03 0.97 -14.54
N THR A 65 -1.91 1.88 -14.11
CA THR A 65 -3.27 2.07 -14.68
C THR A 65 -3.34 3.05 -15.87
N ARG A 66 -2.19 3.43 -16.44
CA ARG A 66 -2.11 4.30 -17.63
C ARG A 66 -2.06 3.51 -18.93
#